data_AF-A0A9W4N9D4-F1
#
_entry.id   AF-A0A9W4N9D4-F1
#
_cell.length_a   1.000
_cell.length_b   1.000
_cell.length_c   1.000
_cell.angle_alpha   90.00
_cell.angle_beta   90.00
_cell.angle_gamma   90.00
#
_symmetry.space_group_name_H-M   'P 1'
#
loop_
_entity.id
_entity.type
_entity.pdbx_description
1 polymer ?
#
loop_
_entity_poly.entity_id
_entity_poly.type
_entity_poly.pdbx_seq_one_letter_code
_entity_poly.pdbx_strand_id
1 'polypeptide(L)'
;MEIISSSPGFSVDYFSFRAQHHILQVIQRQLENHAFRFLRQWLLSDSLAAGWTCPEALELHKFFRFLKAHQNKVKDECFQLTLTALTGWHRVITSIRHAAVHRIPHDRKNLLKMLRGAIEFSKCIAGFKETKSLCRIQEFVKTALSEFDQLTAQLKQKALLKISLCECRPQHLDRRIILLPEAVKRVLQSIEDDFVSKVKQFLRAEFKSS
;
A
#
# COMPACT_ATOMS: atom_id res chain seq x y z
N MET A 1 -12.75 21.77 -22.77
CA MET A 1 -13.17 21.47 -21.38
C MET A 1 -12.78 20.06 -20.92
N GLU A 2 -12.91 19.01 -21.75
CA GLU A 2 -12.66 17.60 -21.34
C GLU A 2 -11.21 17.28 -20.91
N ILE A 3 -10.22 18.08 -21.31
CA ILE A 3 -8.79 17.80 -21.09
C ILE A 3 -8.40 17.91 -19.61
N ILE A 4 -9.09 18.76 -18.83
CA ILE A 4 -8.78 18.95 -17.41
C ILE A 4 -9.50 17.90 -16.55
N SER A 5 -10.73 17.54 -16.89
CA SER A 5 -11.51 16.52 -16.16
C SER A 5 -11.01 15.09 -16.38
N SER A 6 -10.29 14.82 -17.48
CA SER A 6 -9.72 13.51 -17.83
C SER A 6 -8.30 13.28 -17.32
N SER A 7 -7.66 14.26 -16.67
CA SER A 7 -6.32 14.08 -16.13
C SER A 7 -6.33 13.10 -14.94
N PRO A 8 -5.39 12.12 -14.87
CA PRO A 8 -5.38 11.08 -13.83
C PRO A 8 -5.42 11.62 -12.41
N GLY A 9 -4.75 12.76 -12.15
CA GLY A 9 -4.70 13.40 -10.83
C GLY A 9 -6.04 13.97 -10.34
N PHE A 10 -7.07 13.95 -11.19
CA PHE A 10 -8.43 14.35 -10.84
C PHE A 10 -9.39 13.16 -10.70
N SER A 11 -8.96 11.91 -10.86
CA SER A 11 -9.82 10.77 -10.59
C SER A 11 -10.04 10.58 -9.09
N VAL A 12 -11.29 10.31 -8.69
CA VAL A 12 -11.68 9.99 -7.30
C VAL A 12 -11.02 8.69 -6.82
N ASP A 13 -10.52 7.85 -7.74
CA ASP A 13 -9.81 6.62 -7.41
C ASP A 13 -8.28 6.76 -7.53
N TYR A 14 -7.76 7.96 -7.83
CA TYR A 14 -6.33 8.14 -8.04
C TYR A 14 -5.55 8.02 -6.73
N PHE A 15 -4.48 7.24 -6.76
CA PHE A 15 -3.52 7.18 -5.68
C PHE A 15 -2.13 6.97 -6.27
N SER A 16 -1.16 7.81 -5.87
CA SER A 16 0.15 7.83 -6.50
C SER A 16 0.77 6.44 -6.52
N PHE A 17 1.10 5.97 -7.72
CA PHE A 17 1.77 4.69 -7.93
C PHE A 17 3.07 4.57 -7.12
N ARG A 18 3.84 5.67 -7.02
CA ARG A 18 5.08 5.70 -6.25
C ARG A 18 4.83 5.48 -4.76
N ALA A 19 3.79 6.11 -4.22
CA ALA A 19 3.40 5.92 -2.82
C ALA A 19 2.91 4.49 -2.58
N GLN A 20 2.09 3.92 -3.48
CA GLN A 20 1.66 2.52 -3.42
C GLN A 20 2.85 1.58 -3.30
N HIS A 21 3.84 1.76 -4.16
CA HIS A 21 5.01 0.89 -4.17
C HIS A 21 5.76 0.93 -2.84
N HIS A 22 5.99 2.12 -2.27
CA HIS A 22 6.65 2.24 -0.97
C HIS A 22 5.86 1.58 0.16
N ILE A 23 4.53 1.75 0.18
CA ILE A 23 3.65 1.12 1.17
C ILE A 23 3.70 -0.40 1.03
N LEU A 24 3.53 -0.93 -0.20
CA LEU A 24 3.53 -2.36 -0.47
C LEU A 24 4.88 -3.02 -0.14
N GLN A 25 6.00 -2.36 -0.41
CA GLN A 25 7.32 -2.86 -0.02
C GLN A 25 7.46 -3.01 1.50
N VAL A 26 7.01 -2.01 2.27
CA VAL A 26 7.07 -2.08 3.73
C VAL A 26 6.14 -3.16 4.27
N ILE A 27 4.92 -3.26 3.73
CA ILE A 27 3.99 -4.34 4.11
C ILE A 27 4.61 -5.70 3.81
N GLN A 28 5.15 -5.92 2.61
CA GLN A 28 5.80 -7.18 2.24
C GLN A 28 6.89 -7.54 3.24
N ARG A 29 7.79 -6.60 3.57
CA ARG A 29 8.88 -6.82 4.51
C ARG A 29 8.38 -7.18 5.92
N GLN A 30 7.33 -6.52 6.41
CA GLN A 30 6.74 -6.84 7.70
C GLN A 30 6.11 -8.24 7.70
N LEU A 31 5.40 -8.62 6.64
CA LEU A 31 4.83 -9.95 6.50
C LEU A 31 5.91 -11.03 6.47
N GLU A 32 7.00 -10.80 5.74
CA GLU A 32 8.16 -11.69 5.68
C GLU A 32 8.81 -11.85 7.05
N ASN A 33 8.99 -10.75 7.80
CA ASN A 33 9.50 -10.78 9.17
C ASN A 33 8.61 -11.57 10.13
N HIS A 34 7.29 -11.33 10.09
CA HIS A 34 6.34 -12.04 10.94
C HIS A 34 6.31 -13.54 10.60
N ALA A 35 6.25 -13.89 9.31
CA ALA A 35 6.25 -15.27 8.86
C ALA A 35 7.54 -16.00 9.23
N PHE A 36 8.69 -15.33 9.12
CA PHE A 36 9.98 -15.88 9.51
C PHE A 36 10.05 -16.18 11.00
N ARG A 37 9.62 -15.24 11.86
CA ARG A 37 9.57 -15.46 13.31
C ARG A 37 8.65 -16.62 13.68
N PHE A 38 7.49 -16.69 13.04
CA PHE A 38 6.55 -17.81 13.23
C PHE A 38 7.19 -19.16 12.88
N LEU A 39 7.90 -19.25 11.76
CA LEU A 39 8.61 -20.49 11.42
C LEU A 39 9.73 -20.83 12.41
N ARG A 40 10.49 -19.83 12.87
CA ARG A 40 11.55 -20.07 13.86
C ARG A 40 11.00 -20.56 15.19
N GLN A 41 9.77 -20.21 15.54
CA GLN A 41 9.10 -20.69 16.75
C GLN A 41 8.65 -22.15 16.60
N TRP A 42 8.05 -22.53 15.47
CA TRP A 42 7.36 -23.82 15.34
C TRP A 42 8.11 -24.89 14.53
N LEU A 43 8.95 -24.48 13.58
CA LEU A 43 9.59 -25.33 12.58
C LEU A 43 11.06 -24.92 12.36
N LEU A 44 11.79 -24.64 13.46
CA LEU A 44 13.16 -24.11 13.41
C LEU A 44 14.08 -24.99 12.55
N SER A 45 14.18 -26.28 12.86
CA SER A 45 15.07 -27.21 12.17
C SER A 45 14.75 -27.34 10.68
N ASP A 46 13.46 -27.40 10.34
CA ASP A 46 13.01 -27.50 8.95
C ASP A 46 13.26 -26.19 8.18
N SER A 47 13.08 -25.03 8.82
CA SER A 47 13.34 -23.73 8.21
C SER A 47 14.82 -23.53 7.88
N LEU A 48 15.72 -24.02 8.76
CA LEU A 48 17.16 -24.01 8.53
C LEU A 48 17.57 -24.98 7.42
N ALA A 49 16.97 -26.18 7.38
CA ALA A 49 17.20 -27.15 6.31
C ALA A 49 16.73 -26.63 4.94
N ALA A 50 15.68 -25.80 4.91
CA ALA A 50 15.22 -25.11 3.70
C ALA A 50 16.10 -23.92 3.28
N GLY A 51 17.16 -23.60 4.06
CA GLY A 51 18.08 -22.49 3.78
C GLY A 51 17.50 -21.11 4.11
N TRP A 52 16.42 -21.03 4.89
CA TRP A 52 15.83 -19.76 5.29
C TRP A 52 16.60 -19.17 6.47
N THR A 53 17.64 -18.43 6.15
CA THR A 53 18.50 -17.74 7.13
C THR A 53 18.02 -16.32 7.45
N CYS A 54 17.22 -15.71 6.57
CA CYS A 54 16.66 -14.39 6.75
C CYS A 54 15.19 -14.30 6.29
N PRO A 55 14.44 -13.29 6.75
CA PRO A 55 13.05 -13.05 6.35
C PRO A 55 12.83 -12.94 4.84
N GLU A 56 13.74 -12.27 4.13
CA GLU A 56 13.64 -12.01 2.70
C GLU A 56 13.75 -13.31 1.86
N ALA A 57 14.48 -14.31 2.37
CA ALA A 57 14.67 -15.61 1.72
C ALA A 57 13.45 -16.53 1.80
N LEU A 58 12.54 -16.27 2.75
CA LEU A 58 11.36 -17.08 3.04
C LEU A 58 10.41 -17.18 1.83
N GLU A 59 10.31 -16.10 1.06
CA GLU A 59 9.34 -15.85 0.02
C GLU A 59 7.89 -16.22 0.40
N LEU A 60 7.01 -15.24 0.62
CA LEU A 60 5.67 -15.48 1.18
C LEU A 60 4.82 -16.58 0.49
N HIS A 61 5.01 -16.84 -0.80
CA HIS A 61 4.30 -17.94 -1.46
C HIS A 61 4.89 -19.33 -1.13
N LYS A 62 6.21 -19.44 -0.89
CA LYS A 62 6.87 -20.67 -0.46
C LYS A 62 6.51 -21.01 1.00
N PHE A 63 6.30 -19.99 1.84
CA PHE A 63 5.85 -20.14 3.23
C PHE A 63 4.58 -21.00 3.38
N PHE A 64 3.51 -20.69 2.64
CA PHE A 64 2.26 -21.47 2.74
C PHE A 64 2.43 -22.93 2.31
N ARG A 65 3.19 -23.16 1.23
CA ARG A 65 3.50 -24.52 0.76
C ARG A 65 4.31 -25.29 1.80
N PHE A 66 5.28 -24.62 2.43
CA PHE A 66 6.13 -25.21 3.46
C PHE A 66 5.33 -25.60 4.70
N LEU A 67 4.46 -24.71 5.19
CA LEU A 67 3.58 -25.01 6.32
C LEU A 67 2.68 -26.22 6.05
N LYS A 68 2.07 -26.29 4.87
CA LYS A 68 1.24 -27.43 4.49
C LYS A 68 2.02 -28.75 4.45
N ALA A 69 3.26 -28.73 3.98
CA ALA A 69 4.11 -29.92 3.94
C ALA A 69 4.53 -30.40 5.35
N HIS A 70 4.64 -29.48 6.32
CA HIS A 70 5.13 -29.76 7.68
C HIS A 70 4.01 -29.78 8.73
N GLN A 71 2.75 -29.67 8.31
CA GLN A 71 1.60 -29.54 9.22
C GLN A 71 1.50 -30.70 10.23
N ASN A 72 1.89 -31.91 9.84
CA ASN A 72 1.79 -33.10 10.71
C ASN A 72 2.93 -33.19 11.74
N LYS A 73 3.99 -32.37 11.62
CA LYS A 73 5.14 -32.41 12.54
C LYS A 73 4.88 -31.69 13.85
N VAL A 74 3.98 -30.71 13.86
CA VAL A 74 3.64 -29.91 15.04
C VAL A 74 2.24 -30.29 15.51
N LYS A 75 2.14 -30.98 16.65
CA LYS A 75 0.84 -31.40 17.22
C LYS A 75 0.18 -30.36 18.11
N ASP A 76 0.81 -29.22 18.31
CA ASP A 76 0.30 -28.13 19.14
C ASP A 76 -1.02 -27.58 18.58
N GLU A 77 -2.02 -27.45 19.46
CA GLU A 77 -3.36 -27.00 19.09
C GLU A 77 -3.37 -25.56 18.55
N CYS A 78 -2.59 -24.67 19.17
CA CYS A 78 -2.48 -23.28 18.73
C CYS A 78 -1.90 -23.21 17.32
N PHE A 79 -0.86 -24.00 17.03
CA PHE A 79 -0.31 -24.09 15.68
C PHE A 79 -1.33 -24.58 14.65
N GLN A 80 -2.10 -25.64 14.96
CA GLN A 80 -3.11 -26.18 14.03
C GLN A 80 -4.26 -25.22 13.76
N LEU A 81 -4.72 -24.50 14.80
CA LEU A 81 -5.73 -23.44 14.68
C LEU A 81 -5.22 -22.30 13.79
N THR A 82 -3.98 -21.83 14.02
CA THR A 82 -3.34 -20.80 13.21
C THR A 82 -3.20 -21.27 11.76
N LEU A 83 -2.73 -22.50 11.52
CA LEU A 83 -2.57 -23.05 10.17
C LEU A 83 -3.89 -23.07 9.39
N THR A 84 -4.98 -23.48 10.05
CA THR A 84 -6.32 -23.50 9.45
C THR A 84 -6.75 -22.10 9.04
N ALA A 85 -6.58 -21.11 9.93
CA ALA A 85 -6.90 -19.71 9.65
C ALA A 85 -6.04 -19.11 8.53
N LEU A 86 -4.77 -19.53 8.41
CA LEU A 86 -3.84 -19.04 7.38
C LEU A 86 -4.27 -19.37 5.95
N THR A 87 -5.01 -20.46 5.74
CA THR A 87 -5.48 -20.85 4.39
C THR A 87 -6.33 -19.78 3.72
N GLY A 88 -7.14 -19.05 4.50
CA GLY A 88 -7.98 -17.95 4.02
C GLY A 88 -7.19 -16.74 3.53
N TRP A 89 -5.94 -16.58 3.97
CA TRP A 89 -5.10 -15.41 3.67
C TRP A 89 -4.13 -15.64 2.52
N HIS A 90 -3.89 -16.90 2.12
CA HIS A 90 -2.89 -17.27 1.11
C HIS A 90 -2.95 -16.41 -0.16
N ARG A 91 -4.14 -16.27 -0.76
CA ARG A 91 -4.32 -15.50 -1.99
C ARG A 91 -3.94 -14.02 -1.81
N VAL A 92 -4.40 -13.39 -0.73
CA VAL A 92 -4.16 -11.96 -0.48
C VAL A 92 -2.68 -11.70 -0.23
N ILE A 93 -2.02 -12.53 0.57
CA ILE A 93 -0.60 -12.38 0.91
C ILE A 93 0.29 -12.60 -0.32
N THR A 94 -0.02 -13.59 -1.15
CA THR A 94 0.68 -13.81 -2.42
C THR A 94 0.47 -12.64 -3.39
N SER A 95 -0.75 -12.09 -3.46
CA SER A 95 -1.03 -10.88 -4.25
C SER A 95 -0.23 -9.66 -3.79
N ILE A 96 -0.05 -9.46 -2.47
CA ILE A 96 0.74 -8.34 -1.94
C ILE A 96 2.19 -8.42 -2.41
N ARG A 97 2.82 -9.60 -2.28
CA ARG A 97 4.18 -9.82 -2.76
C ARG A 97 4.28 -9.56 -4.26
N HIS A 98 3.35 -10.13 -5.03
CA HIS A 98 3.32 -9.96 -6.48
C HIS A 98 3.20 -8.47 -6.86
N ALA A 99 2.30 -7.72 -6.20
CA ALA A 99 2.12 -6.29 -6.41
C ALA A 99 3.37 -5.47 -6.07
N ALA A 100 4.02 -5.78 -4.95
CA ALA A 100 5.23 -5.10 -4.50
C ALA A 100 6.42 -5.35 -5.44
N VAL A 101 6.64 -6.60 -5.84
CA VAL A 101 7.76 -7.03 -6.70
C VAL A 101 7.58 -6.55 -8.14
N HIS A 102 6.41 -6.78 -8.73
CA HIS A 102 6.13 -6.44 -10.13
C HIS A 102 5.62 -5.01 -10.31
N ARG A 103 5.61 -4.20 -9.25
CA ARG A 103 5.29 -2.77 -9.34
C ARG A 103 3.93 -2.53 -10.00
N ILE A 104 2.93 -3.30 -9.57
CA ILE A 104 1.59 -3.28 -10.17
C ILE A 104 0.76 -2.19 -9.48
N PRO A 105 0.20 -1.21 -10.23
CA PRO A 105 -0.71 -0.22 -9.67
C PRO A 105 -2.04 -0.87 -9.29
N HIS A 106 -2.61 -0.42 -8.17
CA HIS A 106 -3.89 -0.86 -7.64
C HIS A 106 -4.80 0.34 -7.42
N ASP A 107 -6.11 0.11 -7.54
CA ASP A 107 -7.10 1.07 -7.04
C ASP A 107 -7.06 1.11 -5.50
N ARG A 108 -7.64 2.18 -4.96
CA ARG A 108 -7.68 2.46 -3.51
C ARG A 108 -8.32 1.32 -2.72
N LYS A 109 -9.42 0.77 -3.23
CA LYS A 109 -10.19 -0.29 -2.57
C LYS A 109 -9.34 -1.56 -2.43
N ASN A 110 -8.63 -1.94 -3.48
CA ASN A 110 -7.75 -3.08 -3.52
C ASN A 110 -6.53 -2.89 -2.62
N LEU A 111 -5.93 -1.69 -2.59
CA LEU A 111 -4.83 -1.38 -1.65
C LEU A 111 -5.29 -1.50 -0.18
N LEU A 112 -6.44 -0.95 0.17
CA LEU A 112 -7.00 -1.05 1.52
C LEU A 112 -7.37 -2.50 1.89
N LYS A 113 -7.86 -3.28 0.93
CA LYS A 113 -8.12 -4.72 1.11
C LYS A 113 -6.83 -5.50 1.39
N MET A 114 -5.76 -5.20 0.64
CA MET A 114 -4.44 -5.78 0.87
C MET A 114 -3.91 -5.44 2.26
N LEU A 115 -3.98 -4.17 2.67
CA LEU A 115 -3.60 -3.72 4.02
C LEU A 115 -4.36 -4.46 5.12
N ARG A 116 -5.69 -4.61 4.96
CA ARG A 116 -6.50 -5.36 5.92
C ARG A 116 -6.08 -6.83 5.99
N GLY A 117 -5.87 -7.48 4.85
CA GLY A 117 -5.39 -8.86 4.80
C GLY A 117 -4.02 -9.03 5.46
N ALA A 118 -3.12 -8.08 5.25
CA ALA A 118 -1.79 -8.07 5.90
C ALA A 118 -1.88 -7.96 7.43
N ILE A 119 -2.78 -7.12 7.94
CA ILE A 119 -3.03 -6.96 9.37
C ILE A 119 -3.60 -8.25 9.96
N GLU A 120 -4.66 -8.80 9.37
CA GLU A 120 -5.30 -10.01 9.90
C GLU A 120 -4.37 -11.23 9.85
N PHE A 121 -3.61 -11.37 8.77
CA PHE A 121 -2.54 -12.37 8.70
C PHE A 121 -1.51 -12.18 9.82
N SER A 122 -1.01 -10.95 9.99
CA SER A 122 0.01 -10.68 11.02
C SER A 122 -0.52 -10.90 12.44
N LYS A 123 -1.79 -10.59 12.71
CA LYS A 123 -2.42 -10.88 14.02
C LYS A 123 -2.46 -12.38 14.28
N CYS A 124 -2.73 -13.17 13.24
CA CYS A 124 -2.83 -14.62 13.32
C CYS A 124 -1.48 -15.29 13.63
N ILE A 125 -0.37 -14.78 13.09
CA ILE A 125 0.95 -15.43 13.24
C ILE A 125 1.93 -14.74 14.19
N ALA A 126 1.78 -13.44 14.44
CA ALA A 126 2.72 -12.65 15.25
C ALA A 126 2.06 -12.02 16.47
N GLY A 127 0.73 -11.92 16.52
CA GLY A 127 0.00 -11.32 17.63
C GLY A 127 -0.25 -9.82 17.47
N PHE A 128 -1.04 -9.25 18.39
CA PHE A 128 -1.55 -7.88 18.29
C PHE A 128 -0.46 -6.81 18.40
N LYS A 129 0.56 -7.01 19.26
CA LYS A 129 1.60 -6.00 19.51
C LYS A 129 2.44 -5.74 18.25
N GLU A 130 2.71 -6.80 17.51
CA GLU A 130 3.51 -6.86 16.29
C GLU A 130 2.74 -6.25 15.10
N THR A 131 1.41 -6.23 15.16
CA THR A 131 0.57 -5.62 14.10
C THR A 131 0.37 -4.12 14.22
N LYS A 132 0.78 -3.48 15.31
CA LYS A 132 0.52 -2.05 15.57
C LYS A 132 1.04 -1.15 14.44
N SER A 133 2.21 -1.46 13.90
CA SER A 133 2.83 -0.71 12.81
C SER A 133 2.00 -0.80 11.52
N LEU A 134 1.47 -1.98 11.19
CA LEU A 134 0.58 -2.17 10.04
C LEU A 134 -0.76 -1.44 10.22
N CYS A 135 -1.31 -1.43 11.44
CA CYS A 135 -2.51 -0.65 11.75
C CYS A 135 -2.26 0.86 11.55
N ARG A 136 -1.14 1.38 12.03
CA ARG A 136 -0.74 2.78 11.83
C ARG A 136 -0.54 3.13 10.35
N ILE A 137 0.04 2.23 9.55
CA ILE A 137 0.09 2.41 8.08
C ILE A 137 -1.33 2.52 7.53
N GLN A 138 -2.25 1.64 7.94
CA GLN A 138 -3.63 1.68 7.43
C GLN A 138 -4.32 3.00 7.79
N GLU A 139 -4.16 3.48 9.03
CA GLU A 139 -4.69 4.77 9.48
C GLU A 139 -4.09 5.92 8.68
N PHE A 140 -2.76 5.95 8.55
CA PHE A 140 -2.05 6.92 7.73
C PHE A 140 -2.55 6.94 6.28
N VAL A 141 -2.67 5.79 5.63
CA VAL A 141 -3.15 5.69 4.25
C VAL A 141 -4.58 6.20 4.11
N LYS A 142 -5.48 5.88 5.06
CA LYS A 142 -6.85 6.40 5.04
C LYS A 142 -6.90 7.93 5.20
N THR A 143 -6.15 8.47 6.15
CA THR A 143 -6.07 9.92 6.37
C THR A 143 -5.49 10.63 5.15
N ALA A 144 -4.39 10.11 4.62
CA ALA A 144 -3.69 10.75 3.51
C ALA A 144 -4.50 10.65 2.19
N LEU A 145 -5.30 9.59 2.00
CA LEU A 145 -6.29 9.51 0.92
C LEU A 145 -7.38 10.58 1.06
N SER A 146 -7.92 10.76 2.27
CA SER A 146 -8.95 11.78 2.56
C SER A 146 -8.42 13.20 2.30
N GLU A 147 -7.21 13.51 2.77
CA GLU A 147 -6.55 14.79 2.52
C GLU A 147 -6.34 15.06 1.02
N PHE A 148 -5.90 14.03 0.28
CA PHE A 148 -5.71 14.14 -1.17
C PHE A 148 -7.02 14.41 -1.90
N ASP A 149 -8.12 13.76 -1.49
CA ASP A 149 -9.46 13.99 -2.07
C ASP A 149 -9.94 15.42 -1.84
N GLN A 150 -9.78 15.93 -0.61
CA GLN A 150 -10.14 17.30 -0.27
C GLN A 150 -9.36 18.30 -1.10
N LEU A 151 -8.04 18.13 -1.20
CA LEU A 151 -7.17 19.02 -1.96
C LEU A 151 -7.51 19.00 -3.46
N THR A 152 -7.73 17.80 -4.01
CA THR A 152 -8.09 17.62 -5.42
C THR A 152 -9.45 18.25 -5.74
N ALA A 153 -10.44 18.09 -4.85
CA ALA A 153 -11.75 18.71 -4.99
C ALA A 153 -11.67 20.25 -4.97
N GLN A 154 -10.88 20.82 -4.03
CA GLN A 154 -10.65 22.27 -3.96
C GLN A 154 -9.98 22.81 -5.23
N LEU A 155 -9.00 22.08 -5.78
CA LEU A 155 -8.30 22.48 -7.00
C LEU A 155 -9.22 22.43 -8.21
N LYS A 156 -10.07 21.38 -8.34
CA LYS A 156 -11.09 21.31 -9.38
C LYS A 156 -12.03 22.51 -9.31
N GLN A 157 -12.54 22.82 -8.12
CA GLN A 157 -13.45 23.94 -7.93
C GLN A 157 -12.80 25.27 -8.31
N LYS A 158 -11.56 25.53 -7.85
CA LYS A 158 -10.80 26.73 -8.21
C LYS A 158 -10.52 26.82 -9.72
N ALA A 159 -10.21 25.70 -10.37
CA ALA A 159 -9.97 25.65 -11.81
C ALA A 159 -11.25 25.97 -12.59
N LEU A 160 -12.38 25.37 -12.22
CA LEU A 160 -13.68 25.61 -12.85
C LEU A 160 -14.14 27.06 -12.71
N LEU A 161 -14.02 27.65 -11.52
CA LEU A 161 -14.34 29.07 -11.30
C LEU A 161 -13.46 29.99 -12.15
N LYS A 162 -12.19 29.66 -12.32
CA LYS A 162 -11.27 30.47 -13.12
C LYS A 162 -11.60 30.36 -14.61
N ILE A 163 -12.04 29.20 -15.08
CA ILE A 163 -12.49 28.98 -16.46
C ILE A 163 -13.75 29.78 -16.74
N SER A 164 -14.77 29.70 -15.89
CA SER A 164 -16.02 30.44 -16.09
C SER A 164 -15.80 31.96 -16.10
N LEU A 165 -14.95 32.48 -15.21
CA LEU A 165 -14.56 33.89 -15.21
C LEU A 165 -13.82 34.31 -16.48
N CYS A 166 -13.06 33.40 -17.11
CA CYS A 166 -12.36 33.67 -18.36
C CYS A 166 -13.30 33.65 -19.58
N GLU A 167 -14.29 32.76 -19.59
CA GLU A 167 -15.31 32.68 -20.66
C GLU A 167 -16.16 33.97 -20.74
N CYS A 168 -16.35 34.67 -19.63
CA CYS A 168 -17.06 35.96 -19.59
C CYS A 168 -16.26 37.17 -20.12
N ARG A 169 -14.94 37.04 -20.44
CA ARG A 169 -14.09 38.15 -20.93
C ARG A 169 -13.11 37.72 -22.04
N PRO A 170 -13.58 37.44 -23.26
CA PRO A 170 -12.79 36.71 -24.27
C PRO A 170 -11.58 37.47 -24.85
N GLN A 171 -11.60 38.80 -24.89
CA GLN A 171 -10.72 39.59 -25.77
C GLN A 171 -9.21 39.64 -25.37
N HIS A 172 -8.81 39.08 -24.23
CA HIS A 172 -7.41 39.08 -23.76
C HIS A 172 -6.88 37.73 -23.24
N LEU A 173 -7.62 36.62 -23.44
CA LEU A 173 -7.42 35.39 -22.63
C LEU A 173 -6.98 34.13 -23.38
N ASP A 174 -6.85 34.16 -24.70
CA ASP A 174 -6.46 32.99 -25.50
C ASP A 174 -5.14 32.36 -25.01
N ARG A 175 -4.12 33.18 -24.70
CA ARG A 175 -2.85 32.68 -24.14
C ARG A 175 -2.99 32.06 -22.75
N ARG A 176 -3.90 32.55 -21.89
CA ARG A 176 -4.07 32.01 -20.52
C ARG A 176 -4.84 30.69 -20.51
N ILE A 177 -5.81 30.53 -21.41
CA ILE A 177 -6.56 29.28 -21.57
C ILE A 177 -5.61 28.17 -22.07
N ILE A 178 -4.70 28.48 -23.00
CA ILE A 178 -3.70 27.54 -23.51
C ILE A 178 -2.71 27.08 -22.41
N LEU A 179 -2.31 27.96 -21.49
CA LEU A 179 -1.33 27.65 -20.44
C LEU A 179 -1.94 27.01 -19.19
N LEU A 180 -3.27 27.08 -19.01
CA LEU A 180 -3.96 26.58 -17.82
C LEU A 180 -3.78 25.06 -17.60
N PRO A 181 -3.90 24.18 -18.62
CA PRO A 181 -3.72 22.75 -18.43
C PRO A 181 -2.32 22.38 -17.92
N GLU A 182 -1.28 23.02 -18.47
CA GLU A 182 0.10 22.75 -18.06
C GLU A 182 0.39 23.27 -16.64
N ALA A 183 -0.17 24.43 -16.27
CA ALA A 183 -0.08 24.93 -14.90
C ALA A 183 -0.78 23.99 -13.90
N VAL A 184 -1.96 23.47 -14.25
CA VAL A 184 -2.70 22.49 -13.44
C VAL A 184 -1.90 21.19 -13.31
N LYS A 185 -1.33 20.69 -14.40
CA LYS A 185 -0.46 19.50 -14.40
C LYS A 185 0.74 19.66 -13.47
N ARG A 186 1.43 20.81 -13.49
CA ARG A 186 2.55 21.08 -12.58
C ARG A 186 2.13 21.10 -11.11
N VAL A 187 0.98 21.69 -10.80
CA VAL A 187 0.45 21.71 -9.44
C VAL A 187 0.11 20.29 -8.97
N LEU A 188 -0.56 19.49 -9.80
CA LEU A 188 -0.86 18.08 -9.48
C LEU A 188 0.42 17.27 -9.26
N GLN A 189 1.44 17.44 -10.10
CA GLN A 189 2.72 16.77 -9.93
C GLN A 189 3.40 17.16 -8.62
N SER A 190 3.41 18.45 -8.27
CA SER A 190 3.97 18.92 -7.00
C SER A 190 3.24 18.34 -5.78
N ILE A 191 1.93 18.20 -5.86
CA ILE A 191 1.12 17.59 -4.80
C ILE A 191 1.42 16.10 -4.67
N GLU A 192 1.57 15.42 -5.80
CA GLU A 192 1.98 14.02 -5.82
C GLU A 192 3.37 13.82 -5.20
N ASP A 193 4.33 14.67 -5.53
CA ASP A 193 5.69 14.57 -4.99
C ASP A 193 5.72 14.88 -3.47
N ASP A 194 4.93 15.84 -3.01
CA ASP A 194 4.72 16.10 -1.57
C ASP A 194 4.09 14.89 -0.86
N PHE A 195 3.05 14.30 -1.48
CA PHE A 195 2.39 13.12 -0.96
C PHE A 195 3.34 11.92 -0.83
N VAL A 196 4.11 11.63 -1.87
CA VAL A 196 5.13 10.57 -1.87
C VAL A 196 6.19 10.84 -0.80
N SER A 197 6.56 12.10 -0.60
CA SER A 197 7.54 12.50 0.43
C SER A 197 6.99 12.27 1.84
N LYS A 198 5.74 12.64 2.11
CA LYS A 198 5.04 12.35 3.38
C LYS A 198 4.98 10.86 3.67
N VAL A 199 4.60 10.05 2.69
CA VAL A 199 4.57 8.58 2.82
C VAL A 199 5.96 8.04 3.17
N LYS A 200 7.01 8.47 2.46
CA LYS A 200 8.39 8.06 2.77
C LYS A 200 8.82 8.47 4.17
N GLN A 201 8.50 9.69 4.59
CA GLN A 201 8.85 10.20 5.92
C GLN A 201 8.15 9.41 7.02
N PHE A 202 6.84 9.16 6.87
CA PHE A 202 6.06 8.35 7.79
C PHE A 202 6.63 6.94 7.92
N LEU A 203 6.85 6.25 6.79
CA LEU A 203 7.41 4.89 6.77
C LEU A 203 8.82 4.85 7.38
N ARG A 204 9.65 5.86 7.12
CA ARG A 204 10.97 5.96 7.77
C ARG A 204 10.84 6.15 9.28
N ALA A 205 9.92 6.99 9.77
CA ALA A 205 9.75 7.21 11.19
C ALA A 205 9.24 5.95 11.91
N GLU A 206 8.27 5.25 11.32
CA GLU A 206 7.65 4.07 11.91
C GLU A 206 8.60 2.87 11.98
N PHE A 207 9.52 2.72 11.01
CA PHE A 207 10.39 1.53 10.87
C PHE A 207 11.88 1.80 11.05
N LYS A 208 12.29 3.00 11.52
CA LYS A 208 13.70 3.33 11.83
C LYS A 208 14.24 2.67 13.11
N SER A 209 13.39 1.97 13.87
CA SER A 209 13.73 1.41 15.19
C SER A 209 13.74 -0.12 15.21
N SER A 210 14.15 -0.79 14.13
CA SER A 210 14.28 -2.26 14.08
C SER A 210 15.63 -2.68 13.53
#